data_AF-A0AAN9BG10-F1
#
_entry.id   AF-A0AAN9BG10-F1
#
_cell.length_a   1.000
_cell.length_b   1.000
_cell.length_c   1.000
_cell.angle_alpha   90.00
_cell.angle_beta   90.00
_cell.angle_gamma   90.00
#
_symmetry.space_group_name_H-M   'P 1'
#
loop_
_entity.id
_entity.type
_entity.pdbx_description
1 polymer ?
#
loop_
_entity_poly.entity_id
_entity_poly.type
_entity_poly.pdbx_seq_one_letter_code
_entity_poly.pdbx_strand_id
1 'polypeptide(L)'
;MEDNEKEQLFTRRLFEHYEKDGRKLLPKAVYFRTIEEVKAAFQKTTKSSHEYHLLGKFEVLRCGDIERRVQKRTDTAEESILYYATIEETYDIVKRAHVATGHGGCDRMEKELHNK
;
A
#
# COMPACT_ATOMS: atom_id res chain seq x y z
N MET A 1 -25.63 -2.04 -12.48
CA MET A 1 -24.21 -2.43 -12.34
C MET A 1 -24.05 -2.98 -10.94
N GLU A 2 -23.82 -4.28 -10.84
CA GLU A 2 -23.58 -4.97 -9.57
C GLU A 2 -22.26 -4.47 -8.94
N ASP A 3 -22.13 -4.59 -7.63
CA ASP A 3 -20.95 -4.10 -6.89
C ASP A 3 -19.63 -4.76 -7.39
N ASN A 4 -19.70 -6.06 -7.69
CA ASN A 4 -18.62 -6.83 -8.31
C ASN A 4 -18.21 -6.27 -9.69
N GLU A 5 -19.15 -5.82 -10.53
CA GLU A 5 -18.80 -5.23 -11.83
C GLU A 5 -18.08 -3.88 -11.66
N LYS A 6 -18.45 -3.10 -10.63
CA LYS A 6 -17.77 -1.85 -10.30
C LYS A 6 -16.35 -2.10 -9.81
N GLU A 7 -16.16 -3.09 -8.95
CA GLU A 7 -14.86 -3.52 -8.47
C GLU A 7 -13.94 -3.95 -9.62
N GLN A 8 -14.45 -4.80 -10.52
CA GLN A 8 -13.70 -5.28 -11.68
C GLN A 8 -13.30 -4.13 -12.60
N LEU A 9 -14.25 -3.23 -12.92
CA LEU A 9 -13.97 -2.06 -13.76
C LEU A 9 -12.95 -1.12 -13.11
N PHE A 10 -13.08 -0.86 -11.81
CA PHE A 10 -12.16 -0.01 -11.05
C PHE A 10 -10.75 -0.61 -11.04
N THR A 11 -10.64 -1.88 -10.68
CA THR A 11 -9.36 -2.60 -10.61
C THR A 11 -8.68 -2.66 -11.97
N ARG A 12 -9.43 -2.95 -13.04
CA ARG A 12 -8.91 -2.92 -14.42
C ARG A 12 -8.31 -1.57 -14.79
N ARG A 13 -9.01 -0.47 -14.47
CA ARG A 13 -8.49 0.89 -14.73
C ARG A 13 -7.21 1.20 -13.96
N LEU A 14 -7.07 0.69 -12.74
CA LEU A 14 -5.82 0.83 -11.98
C LEU A 14 -4.67 0.06 -12.62
N PHE A 15 -4.93 -1.15 -13.14
CA PHE A 15 -3.94 -1.90 -13.92
C PHE A 15 -3.53 -1.16 -15.20
N GLU A 16 -4.50 -0.64 -15.97
CA GLU A 16 -4.22 0.18 -17.17
C GLU A 16 -3.36 1.42 -16.84
N HIS A 17 -3.53 2.00 -15.65
CA HIS A 17 -2.70 3.12 -15.19
C HIS A 17 -1.30 2.66 -14.75
N TYR A 18 -1.22 1.52 -14.05
CA TYR A 18 0.04 0.91 -13.64
C TYR A 18 0.91 0.56 -14.86
N GLU A 19 0.33 0.03 -15.93
CA GLU A 19 1.07 -0.28 -17.17
C GLU A 19 1.69 0.97 -17.83
N LYS A 20 1.14 2.16 -17.56
CA LYS A 20 1.64 3.43 -18.10
C LYS A 20 2.70 4.10 -17.23
N ASP A 21 2.53 4.13 -15.90
CA ASP A 21 3.36 4.94 -14.99
C ASP A 21 4.13 4.07 -13.94
N GLY A 22 3.78 2.80 -13.76
CA GLY A 22 4.56 1.75 -13.05
C GLY A 22 4.97 1.98 -11.59
N ARG A 23 4.83 3.19 -11.05
CA ARG A 23 5.56 3.64 -9.85
C ARG A 23 4.67 3.99 -8.66
N LYS A 24 3.36 4.22 -8.88
CA LYS A 24 2.48 4.78 -7.85
C LYS A 24 1.70 3.73 -7.05
N LEU A 25 1.23 2.68 -7.71
CA LEU A 25 0.40 1.63 -7.11
C LEU A 25 0.84 0.29 -7.69
N LEU A 26 1.08 -0.71 -6.85
CA LEU A 26 1.68 -1.97 -7.29
C LEU A 26 0.65 -3.10 -7.32
N PRO A 27 0.71 -3.97 -8.35
CA PRO A 27 0.05 -5.27 -8.30
C PRO A 27 0.53 -6.08 -7.11
N LYS A 28 -0.33 -6.94 -6.56
CA LYS A 28 -0.02 -7.80 -5.41
C LYS A 28 1.26 -8.60 -5.59
N ALA A 29 1.47 -9.19 -6.77
CA ALA A 29 2.67 -9.97 -7.06
C ALA A 29 3.96 -9.12 -6.96
N VAL A 30 3.95 -7.91 -7.52
CA VAL A 30 5.10 -6.99 -7.48
C VAL A 30 5.31 -6.47 -6.06
N TYR A 31 4.22 -6.15 -5.36
CA TYR A 31 4.25 -5.73 -3.97
C TYR A 31 4.95 -6.76 -3.07
N PHE A 32 4.53 -8.03 -3.11
CA PHE A 32 5.15 -9.08 -2.28
C PHE A 32 6.60 -9.36 -2.68
N ARG A 33 6.94 -9.26 -3.97
CA ARG A 33 8.34 -9.33 -4.40
C ARG A 33 9.17 -8.23 -3.71
N THR A 34 8.66 -6.99 -3.64
CA THR A 34 9.40 -5.92 -2.95
C THR A 34 9.53 -6.15 -1.45
N ILE A 35 8.57 -6.84 -0.81
CA ILE A 35 8.68 -7.25 0.61
C ILE A 35 9.84 -8.22 0.78
N GLU A 36 9.94 -9.24 -0.09
CA GLU A 36 11.04 -10.19 -0.05
C GLU A 36 12.39 -9.52 -0.32
N GLU A 37 12.44 -8.53 -1.21
CA GLU A 37 13.66 -7.74 -1.45
C GLU A 37 14.09 -6.93 -0.20
N VAL A 38 13.14 -6.33 0.53
CA VAL A 38 13.42 -5.62 1.79
C VAL A 38 13.94 -6.60 2.85
N LYS A 39 13.30 -7.77 3.00
CA LYS A 39 13.73 -8.83 3.93
C LYS A 39 15.13 -9.33 3.60
N ALA A 40 15.40 -9.61 2.33
CA ALA A 40 16.71 -10.03 1.86
C ALA A 40 17.78 -8.95 2.09
N ALA A 41 17.46 -7.68 1.81
CA ALA A 41 18.36 -6.56 2.06
C ALA A 41 18.72 -6.40 3.54
N PHE A 42 17.75 -6.64 4.43
CA PHE A 42 17.96 -6.58 5.88
C PHE A 42 18.99 -7.60 6.36
N GLN A 43 18.99 -8.81 5.78
CA GLN A 43 19.91 -9.89 6.15
C GLN A 43 21.34 -9.73 5.59
N LYS A 44 21.55 -8.81 4.64
CA LYS A 44 22.87 -8.62 4.01
C LYS A 44 23.82 -7.77 4.86
N THR A 45 25.07 -8.20 4.95
CA THR A 45 26.16 -7.44 5.59
C THR A 45 26.59 -6.25 4.72
N THR A 46 26.85 -6.50 3.43
CA THR A 46 27.16 -5.47 2.43
C THR A 46 25.95 -5.21 1.56
N LYS A 47 25.53 -3.94 1.47
CA LYS A 47 24.29 -3.53 0.78
C LYS A 47 24.62 -2.65 -0.42
N SER A 48 23.88 -2.84 -1.50
CA SER A 48 23.86 -1.96 -2.66
C SER A 48 23.12 -0.65 -2.36
N SER A 49 23.31 0.36 -3.22
CA SER A 49 22.58 1.64 -3.12
C SER A 49 21.06 1.45 -3.13
N HIS A 50 20.55 0.53 -3.97
CA HIS A 50 19.13 0.18 -4.01
C HIS A 50 18.63 -0.41 -2.69
N GLU A 51 19.42 -1.29 -2.07
CA GLU A 51 19.06 -1.93 -0.80
C GLU A 51 19.08 -0.94 0.36
N TYR A 52 20.03 0.00 0.38
CA TYR A 52 20.00 1.12 1.32
C TYR A 52 18.76 2.00 1.12
N HIS A 53 18.38 2.28 -0.13
CA HIS A 53 17.15 3.01 -0.43
C HIS A 53 15.91 2.27 0.09
N LEU A 54 15.79 0.98 -0.19
CA LEU A 54 14.68 0.15 0.28
C LEU A 54 14.58 0.16 1.81
N LEU A 55 15.69 -0.09 2.51
CA LEU A 55 15.73 -0.10 3.98
C LEU A 55 15.62 1.29 4.62
N GLY A 56 15.88 2.35 3.86
CA GLY A 56 15.67 3.72 4.29
C GLY A 56 14.20 4.15 4.18
N LYS A 57 13.46 3.57 3.24
CA LYS A 57 12.07 3.96 2.93
C LYS A 57 11.03 3.03 3.51
N PHE A 58 11.32 1.74 3.61
CA PHE A 58 10.36 0.71 3.93
C PHE A 58 10.77 -0.09 5.16
N GLU A 59 9.75 -0.52 5.89
CA GLU A 59 9.82 -1.55 6.92
C GLU A 59 8.79 -2.63 6.57
N VAL A 60 9.01 -3.87 7.02
CA VAL A 60 8.06 -4.97 6.85
C VAL A 60 7.45 -5.29 8.21
N LEU A 61 6.13 -5.18 8.31
CA LEU A 61 5.38 -5.56 9.50
C LEU A 61 4.51 -6.78 9.20
N ARG A 62 4.40 -7.67 10.18
CA ARG A 62 3.51 -8.82 10.10
C ARG A 62 2.24 -8.53 10.88
N CYS A 63 1.11 -8.49 10.18
CA CYS A 63 -0.22 -8.32 10.75
C CYS A 63 -0.97 -9.65 10.66
N GLY A 64 -0.87 -10.47 11.71
CA GLY A 64 -1.39 -11.85 11.71
C GLY A 64 -0.64 -12.71 10.67
N ASP A 65 -1.37 -13.17 9.66
CA ASP A 65 -0.84 -14.03 8.60
C ASP A 65 -0.39 -13.25 7.34
N ILE A 66 -0.56 -11.92 7.33
CA ILE A 66 -0.25 -11.07 6.18
C ILE A 66 0.94 -10.16 6.49
N GLU A 67 1.96 -10.21 5.64
CA GLU A 67 3.07 -9.25 5.65
C GLU A 67 2.66 -7.96 4.93
N ARG A 68 3.03 -6.82 5.52
CA ARG A 68 2.72 -5.48 5.04
C ARG A 68 4.01 -4.70 4.85
N ARG A 69 4.14 -4.08 3.68
CA ARG A 69 5.15 -3.05 3.41
C ARG A 69 4.64 -1.74 3.99
N VAL A 70 5.30 -1.26 5.03
CA VAL A 70 4.98 0.00 5.70
C VAL A 70 6.05 1.04 5.42
N GLN A 71 5.68 2.31 5.55
CA GLN A 71 6.63 3.39 5.56
C GLN A 71 7.55 3.23 6.77
N LYS A 72 8.86 3.41 6.56
CA LYS A 72 9.82 3.37 7.65
C LYS A 72 9.47 4.46 8.67
N ARG A 73 9.28 4.04 9.91
CA ARG A 73 8.99 4.93 11.04
C ARG A 73 10.26 5.68 11.44
N THR A 74 10.11 6.94 11.81
CA THR A 74 11.14 7.65 12.58
C THR A 74 10.86 7.41 14.06
N ASP A 75 11.87 7.41 14.94
CA ASP A 75 11.77 6.93 16.35
C ASP A 75 10.80 7.73 17.26
N THR A 76 9.94 8.58 16.70
CA THR A 76 8.86 9.25 17.41
C THR A 76 7.72 8.26 17.67
N ALA A 77 7.56 7.89 18.93
CA ALA A 77 6.56 6.91 19.42
C ALA A 77 5.08 7.26 19.11
N GLU A 78 4.82 8.40 18.47
CA GLU A 78 3.49 8.93 18.14
C GLU A 78 3.13 8.79 16.65
N GLU A 79 4.02 8.27 15.78
CA GLU A 79 3.71 8.11 14.36
C GLU A 79 2.78 6.91 14.09
N SER A 80 1.59 7.19 13.54
CA SER A 80 0.69 6.18 13.00
C SER A 80 1.38 5.32 11.92
N ILE A 81 1.10 4.02 11.91
CA ILE A 81 1.70 3.08 10.96
C ILE A 81 1.05 3.25 9.58
N LEU A 82 1.75 3.89 8.65
CA LEU A 82 1.32 4.00 7.26
C LEU A 82 1.73 2.77 6.45
N TYR A 83 0.76 2.07 5.87
CA TYR A 83 1.00 0.93 4.97
C TYR A 83 0.68 1.28 3.51
N TYR A 84 1.44 0.67 2.60
CA TYR A 84 1.16 0.76 1.18
C TYR A 84 0.11 -0.31 0.79
N ALA A 85 -0.93 0.11 0.07
CA ALA A 85 -1.96 -0.78 -0.49
C ALA A 85 -1.53 -1.37 -1.84
N THR A 86 -2.06 -2.54 -2.19
CA THR A 86 -1.97 -3.08 -3.55
C THR A 86 -3.12 -2.59 -4.42
N ILE A 87 -2.98 -2.72 -5.75
CA ILE A 87 -4.06 -2.42 -6.71
C ILE A 87 -5.37 -3.12 -6.31
N GLU A 88 -5.26 -4.40 -5.97
CA GLU A 88 -6.36 -5.29 -5.65
C GLU A 88 -7.07 -4.90 -4.34
N GLU A 89 -6.36 -4.33 -3.37
CA GLU A 89 -6.96 -3.89 -2.10
C GLU A 89 -7.56 -2.48 -2.18
N THR A 90 -7.22 -1.72 -3.23
CA THR A 90 -7.55 -0.29 -3.31
C THR A 90 -9.06 -0.06 -3.36
N TYR A 91 -9.81 -0.91 -4.07
CA TYR A 91 -11.26 -0.78 -4.16
C TYR A 91 -11.91 -0.90 -2.77
N ASP A 92 -11.57 -1.93 -2.02
CA ASP A 92 -12.12 -2.16 -0.67
C ASP A 92 -11.72 -1.07 0.32
N ILE A 93 -10.50 -0.54 0.24
CA ILE A 93 -10.05 0.58 1.07
C ILE A 93 -10.91 1.83 0.78
N VAL A 94 -11.05 2.19 -0.50
CA VAL A 94 -11.83 3.35 -0.95
C VAL A 94 -13.31 3.17 -0.59
N LYS A 95 -13.89 1.99 -0.85
CA LYS A 95 -15.28 1.69 -0.53
C LYS A 95 -15.56 1.78 0.96
N ARG A 96 -14.69 1.23 1.81
CA ARG A 96 -14.83 1.34 3.27
C ARG A 96 -14.77 2.78 3.75
N ALA A 97 -13.85 3.59 3.23
CA ALA A 97 -13.76 5.02 3.58
C ALA A 97 -15.00 5.80 3.11
N HIS A 98 -15.53 5.49 1.91
CA HIS A 98 -16.75 6.09 1.39
C HIS A 98 -17.96 5.78 2.29
N VAL A 99 -18.13 4.52 2.72
CA VAL A 99 -19.22 4.13 3.64
C VAL A 99 -19.03 4.75 5.03
N ALA A 100 -17.82 4.70 5.60
CA ALA A 100 -17.53 5.22 6.94
C ALA A 100 -17.81 6.73 7.06
N THR A 101 -17.64 7.47 5.97
CA THR A 101 -17.90 8.92 5.92
C THR A 101 -19.36 9.27 5.61
N GLY A 102 -20.26 8.28 5.57
CA GLY A 102 -21.66 8.48 5.21
C GLY A 102 -21.83 8.86 3.74
N HIS A 103 -21.15 8.13 2.85
CA HIS A 103 -21.05 8.43 1.41
C HIS A 103 -20.37 9.77 1.11
N GLY A 104 -19.35 10.11 1.89
CA GLY A 104 -18.56 11.32 1.71
C GLY A 104 -17.78 11.33 0.40
N GLY A 105 -17.50 12.53 -0.11
CA GLY A 105 -16.58 12.74 -1.23
C GLY A 105 -15.11 12.59 -0.83
N CYS A 106 -14.20 12.83 -1.78
CA CYS A 106 -12.76 12.59 -1.66
C CYS A 106 -12.15 13.20 -0.39
N ASP A 107 -12.35 14.48 -0.13
CA ASP A 107 -11.76 15.19 1.01
C ASP A 107 -12.16 14.58 2.36
N ARG A 108 -13.42 14.11 2.48
CA ARG A 108 -13.89 13.44 3.70
C ARG A 108 -13.25 12.07 3.85
N MET A 109 -13.10 11.34 2.75
CA MET A 109 -12.44 10.03 2.72
C MET A 109 -10.95 10.12 3.05
N GLU A 110 -10.24 11.12 2.51
CA GLU A 110 -8.83 11.37 2.82
C GLU A 110 -8.64 11.68 4.31
N LYS A 111 -9.51 12.54 4.86
CA LYS A 111 -9.48 12.84 6.30
C LYS A 111 -9.76 11.59 7.15
N GLU A 112 -10.71 10.75 6.75
CA GLU A 112 -11.01 9.48 7.43
C GLU A 112 -9.83 8.50 7.36
N LEU A 113 -9.11 8.45 6.24
CA LEU A 113 -7.94 7.59 6.06
C LEU A 113 -6.72 8.09 6.84
N HIS A 114 -6.55 9.40 7.03
CA HIS A 114 -5.46 9.97 7.83
C HIS A 114 -5.70 9.93 9.34
N ASN A 115 -6.95 9.78 9.78
CA ASN A 115 -7.31 9.68 11.19
C ASN A 115 -7.20 8.25 11.75
N LYS A 116 -6.79 7.28 10.93
CA LYS A 116 -6.59 5.87 11.29
C LYS A 116 -5.11 5.52 11.30
#